data_AF-A0A1A8RXQ0-F1
#
_entry.id   AF-A0A1A8RXQ0-F1
#
_cell.length_a   1.000
_cell.length_b   1.000
_cell.length_c   1.000
_cell.angle_alpha   90.00
_cell.angle_beta   90.00
_cell.angle_gamma   90.00
#
_symmetry.space_group_name_H-M   'P 1'
#
loop_
_entity.id
_entity.type
_entity.pdbx_description
1 polymer ?
#
loop_
_entity_poly.entity_id
_entity_poly.type
_entity_poly.pdbx_seq_one_letter_code
_entity_poly.pdbx_strand_id
1 'polypeptide(L)'
;IYENGDVCISILHPPVDDPQSGELPSERWNPTQNVRTILLSVISLLNEPNTFSPANVDASVMYRKWRDSKGKDREYVEIIRKQVLATKAEAERDGVKVPTTLAEYCVRTRAPPPDEGSDLFYDYYYEDDDVEGGDGDCCYDEDDSGNEES
;
A
#
# COMPACT_ATOMS: atom_id res chain seq x y z
N ILE A 1 -3.77 15.37 2.81
CA ILE A 1 -4.63 15.86 1.71
C ILE A 1 -4.86 17.34 1.95
N TYR A 2 -4.54 18.18 0.98
CA TYR A 2 -4.79 19.62 1.01
C TYR A 2 -6.28 19.92 0.80
N GLU A 3 -6.72 21.15 1.06
CA GLU A 3 -8.13 21.56 0.88
C GLU A 3 -8.60 21.47 -0.58
N ASN A 4 -7.67 21.60 -1.54
CA ASN A 4 -7.95 21.46 -2.96
C ASN A 4 -8.05 19.99 -3.44
N GLY A 5 -7.80 19.02 -2.56
CA GLY A 5 -7.82 17.59 -2.87
C GLY A 5 -6.47 16.96 -3.20
N ASP A 6 -5.41 17.75 -3.36
CA ASP A 6 -4.08 17.22 -3.66
C ASP A 6 -3.52 16.40 -2.49
N VAL A 7 -2.85 15.29 -2.83
CA VAL A 7 -2.22 14.40 -1.84
C VAL A 7 -0.74 14.75 -1.69
N CYS A 8 -0.36 15.21 -0.50
CA CYS A 8 1.05 15.40 -0.14
C CYS A 8 1.63 14.06 0.32
N ILE A 9 2.47 13.44 -0.53
CA ILE A 9 3.25 12.25 -0.20
C ILE A 9 4.63 12.35 -0.86
N SER A 10 5.68 11.96 -0.14
CA SER A 10 7.07 12.19 -0.55
C SER A 10 7.42 11.59 -1.91
N ILE A 11 6.82 10.43 -2.25
CA ILE A 11 7.10 9.73 -3.52
C ILE A 11 6.64 10.50 -4.76
N LEU A 12 5.75 11.49 -4.60
CA LEU A 12 5.26 12.35 -5.69
C LEU A 12 6.08 13.64 -5.82
N HIS A 13 7.01 13.89 -4.90
CA HIS A 13 7.93 15.00 -5.00
C HIS A 13 9.16 14.60 -5.82
N PRO A 14 9.73 15.53 -6.60
CA PRO A 14 10.97 15.27 -7.33
C PRO A 14 12.09 14.87 -6.36
N PRO A 15 13.10 14.15 -6.84
CA PRO A 15 14.27 13.83 -6.03
C PRO A 15 14.96 15.13 -5.63
N VAL A 16 15.37 15.21 -4.36
CA VAL A 16 16.22 16.27 -3.84
C VAL A 16 17.58 15.65 -3.58
N ASP A 17 18.63 16.20 -4.17
CA ASP A 17 20.00 15.79 -3.90
C ASP A 17 20.50 16.52 -2.63
N ASP A 18 19.85 16.22 -1.51
CA ASP A 18 20.21 16.73 -0.20
C ASP A 18 20.72 15.58 0.69
N PRO A 19 22.06 15.44 0.85
CA PRO A 19 22.66 14.41 1.69
C PRO A 19 22.26 14.48 3.17
N GLN A 20 21.71 15.60 3.64
CA GLN A 20 21.28 15.78 5.04
C GLN A 20 19.80 15.41 5.25
N SER A 21 19.03 15.19 4.18
CA SER A 21 17.61 14.86 4.28
C SER A 21 17.35 13.52 4.98
N GLY A 22 18.28 12.56 4.84
CA GLY A 22 18.13 11.20 5.36
C GLY A 22 17.07 10.36 4.64
N GLU A 23 16.54 10.84 3.52
CA GLU A 23 15.50 10.16 2.74
C GLU A 23 16.09 9.15 1.76
N LEU A 24 15.40 8.02 1.60
CA LEU A 24 15.79 6.99 0.65
C LEU A 24 15.33 7.36 -0.77
N PRO A 25 16.05 6.93 -1.83
CA PRO A 25 15.59 7.12 -3.22
C PRO A 25 14.20 6.53 -3.50
N SER A 26 13.80 5.49 -2.76
CA SER A 26 12.46 4.88 -2.84
C SER A 26 11.35 5.75 -2.24
N GLU A 27 11.69 6.74 -1.42
CA GLU A 27 10.74 7.67 -0.79
C GLU A 27 10.50 8.93 -1.63
N ARG A 28 11.15 9.04 -2.80
CA ARG A 28 11.01 10.13 -3.76
C ARG A 28 10.60 9.62 -5.14
N TRP A 29 10.13 10.55 -5.97
CA TRP A 29 9.80 10.21 -7.35
C TRP A 29 11.07 9.80 -8.11
N ASN A 30 11.00 8.68 -8.81
CA ASN A 30 12.04 8.23 -9.72
C ASN A 30 11.43 7.35 -10.83
N PRO A 31 12.12 7.14 -11.97
CA PRO A 31 11.55 6.40 -13.11
C PRO A 31 11.18 4.94 -12.84
N THR A 32 11.57 4.35 -11.71
CA THR A 32 11.19 2.98 -11.33
C THR A 32 9.85 2.92 -10.59
N GLN A 33 9.36 4.06 -10.09
CA GLN A 33 8.03 4.17 -9.49
C GLN A 33 6.94 3.99 -10.55
N ASN A 34 5.81 3.43 -10.15
CA ASN A 34 4.68 3.18 -11.04
C ASN A 34 3.36 3.46 -10.31
N VAL A 35 2.26 3.47 -11.06
CA VAL A 35 0.94 3.77 -10.48
C VAL A 35 0.56 2.81 -9.35
N ARG A 36 0.96 1.53 -9.44
CA ARG A 36 0.72 0.54 -8.38
C ARG A 36 1.44 0.94 -7.09
N THR A 37 2.71 1.32 -7.13
CA THR A 37 3.44 1.75 -5.92
C THR A 37 2.79 2.99 -5.32
N ILE A 38 2.34 3.94 -6.16
CA ILE A 38 1.64 5.14 -5.70
C ILE A 38 0.35 4.79 -4.96
N LEU A 39 -0.50 3.92 -5.51
CA LEU A 39 -1.76 3.53 -4.88
C LEU A 39 -1.53 2.85 -3.52
N LEU A 40 -0.53 1.98 -3.42
CA LEU A 40 -0.16 1.33 -2.15
C LEU A 40 0.31 2.36 -1.11
N SER A 41 1.12 3.34 -1.52
CA SER A 41 1.57 4.41 -0.63
C SER A 41 0.42 5.32 -0.17
N VAL A 42 -0.58 5.59 -1.03
CA VAL A 42 -1.79 6.33 -0.63
C VAL A 42 -2.61 5.54 0.39
N ILE A 43 -2.78 4.23 0.21
CA ILE A 43 -3.46 3.36 1.18
C ILE A 43 -2.73 3.40 2.53
N SER A 44 -1.40 3.29 2.52
CA SER A 44 -0.58 3.41 3.73
C SER A 44 -0.78 4.75 4.43
N LEU A 45 -0.75 5.87 3.69
CA LEU A 45 -0.97 7.22 4.24
C LEU A 45 -2.37 7.40 4.85
N LEU A 46 -3.40 6.79 4.26
CA LEU A 46 -4.77 6.85 4.79
C LEU A 46 -4.93 6.04 6.09
N ASN A 47 -4.20 4.93 6.22
CA ASN A 47 -4.19 4.14 7.46
C ASN A 47 -3.37 4.82 8.56
N GLU A 48 -2.24 5.42 8.21
CA GLU A 48 -1.33 6.08 9.16
C GLU A 48 -1.00 7.52 8.71
N PRO A 49 -1.87 8.51 9.03
CA PRO A 49 -1.66 9.89 8.64
C PRO A 49 -0.37 10.48 9.24
N ASN A 50 0.43 11.15 8.41
CA ASN A 50 1.60 11.89 8.87
C ASN A 50 1.18 13.16 9.64
N THR A 51 1.53 13.22 10.93
CA THR A 51 1.23 14.37 11.80
C THR A 51 2.43 15.28 12.09
N PHE A 52 3.63 14.91 11.63
CA PHE A 52 4.85 15.73 11.76
C PHE A 52 4.90 16.82 10.68
N SER A 53 4.47 16.50 9.46
CA SER A 53 4.38 17.45 8.35
C SER A 53 3.03 17.30 7.63
N PRO A 54 1.94 17.81 8.23
CA PRO A 54 0.60 17.62 7.68
C PRO A 54 0.29 18.60 6.56
N ALA A 55 -0.34 18.12 5.48
CA ALA A 55 -0.88 18.97 4.43
C ALA A 55 -2.08 19.83 4.90
N ASN A 56 -2.85 19.31 5.85
CA ASN A 56 -3.96 20.02 6.49
C ASN A 56 -3.73 20.00 8.01
N VAL A 57 -3.39 21.17 8.55
CA VAL A 57 -3.01 21.33 9.96
C VAL A 57 -4.19 21.06 10.89
N ASP A 58 -5.38 21.55 10.55
CA ASP A 58 -6.58 21.40 11.37
C ASP A 58 -7.01 19.93 11.48
N ALA A 59 -7.05 19.22 10.34
CA ALA A 59 -7.33 17.79 10.31
C ALA A 59 -6.29 16.99 11.12
N SER A 60 -5.01 17.39 11.05
CA SER A 60 -3.94 16.76 11.84
C SER A 60 -4.13 16.96 13.34
N VAL A 61 -4.52 18.16 13.77
CA VAL A 61 -4.84 18.46 15.18
C VAL A 61 -6.04 17.61 15.65
N MET A 62 -7.11 17.56 14.87
CA MET A 62 -8.30 16.74 15.17
C MET A 62 -7.96 15.25 15.29
N TYR A 63 -7.17 14.72 14.36
CA TYR A 63 -6.72 13.32 14.39
C TYR A 63 -5.91 13.01 15.66
N ARG A 64 -4.95 13.87 16.02
CA ARG A 64 -4.16 13.69 17.26
C ARG A 64 -5.05 13.72 18.51
N LYS A 65 -5.99 14.67 18.62
CA LYS A 65 -6.93 14.73 19.75
C LYS A 65 -7.77 13.45 19.86
N TRP A 66 -8.30 12.96 18.75
CA TRP A 66 -9.04 11.69 18.69
C TRP A 66 -8.16 10.51 19.16
N ARG A 67 -6.94 10.39 18.63
CA ARG A 67 -6.00 9.31 18.97
C ARG A 67 -5.58 9.36 20.45
N ASP A 68 -5.14 10.52 20.92
CA ASP A 68 -4.58 10.71 22.25
C ASP A 68 -5.67 10.59 23.34
N SER A 69 -6.92 10.95 23.01
CA SER A 69 -8.08 10.73 23.88
C SER A 69 -8.60 9.28 23.88
N LYS A 70 -7.98 8.37 23.11
CA LYS A 70 -8.41 6.97 22.91
C LYS A 70 -9.85 6.88 22.39
N GLY A 71 -10.21 7.76 21.46
CA GLY A 71 -11.52 7.78 20.81
C GLY A 71 -12.66 8.41 21.61
N LYS A 72 -12.36 9.10 22.72
CA LYS A 72 -13.37 9.85 23.49
C LYS A 72 -13.81 11.12 22.76
N ASP A 73 -12.87 11.83 22.16
CA ASP A 73 -13.16 12.92 21.24
C ASP A 73 -13.69 12.32 19.93
N ARG A 74 -14.90 12.71 19.50
CA ARG A 74 -15.58 12.10 18.35
C ARG A 74 -15.59 12.99 17.11
N GLU A 75 -15.08 14.22 17.20
CA GLU A 75 -15.16 15.23 16.14
C GLU A 75 -14.60 14.71 14.82
N TYR A 76 -13.37 14.18 14.85
CA TYR A 76 -12.70 13.63 13.67
C TYR A 76 -13.50 12.49 13.01
N VAL A 77 -14.03 11.57 13.81
CA VAL A 77 -14.80 10.41 13.33
C VAL A 77 -16.16 10.84 12.77
N GLU A 78 -16.78 11.86 13.34
CA GLU A 78 -18.06 12.39 12.88
C GLU A 78 -17.94 13.06 11.51
N ILE A 79 -16.85 13.79 11.26
CA ILE A 79 -16.56 14.37 9.94
C ILE A 79 -16.38 13.27 8.90
N ILE A 80 -15.56 12.24 9.19
CA ILE A 80 -15.36 11.10 8.28
C ILE A 80 -16.70 10.41 8.01
N ARG A 81 -17.50 10.14 9.04
CA ARG A 81 -18.83 9.51 8.87
C ARG A 81 -19.72 10.34 7.97
N LYS A 82 -19.75 11.66 8.14
CA LYS A 82 -20.55 12.56 7.30
C LYS A 82 -20.12 12.51 5.84
N GLN A 83 -18.81 12.50 5.58
CA GLN A 83 -18.26 12.41 4.22
C GLN A 83 -18.59 11.05 3.56
N VAL A 84 -18.40 9.94 4.27
CA VAL A 84 -18.74 8.58 3.77
C VAL A 84 -20.24 8.44 3.50
N LEU A 85 -21.10 9.09 4.27
CA LEU A 85 -22.53 9.09 4.00
C LEU A 85 -22.89 9.92 2.76
N ALA A 86 -22.22 11.04 2.54
CA ALA A 86 -22.46 11.91 1.39
C ALA A 86 -22.14 11.20 0.05
N THR A 87 -21.11 10.36 0.01
CA THR A 87 -20.71 9.63 -1.21
C THR A 87 -21.70 8.52 -1.63
N LYS A 88 -22.63 8.12 -0.76
CA LYS A 88 -23.63 7.09 -1.10
C LYS A 88 -24.54 7.50 -2.26
N ALA A 89 -24.95 8.77 -2.29
CA ALA A 89 -25.81 9.28 -3.36
C ALA A 89 -25.08 9.30 -4.71
N GLU A 90 -23.78 9.57 -4.70
CA GLU A 90 -22.92 9.52 -5.88
C GLU A 90 -22.72 8.07 -6.36
N ALA A 91 -22.45 7.13 -5.45
CA ALA A 91 -22.35 5.71 -5.80
C ALA A 91 -23.64 5.17 -6.43
N GLU A 92 -24.83 5.58 -5.94
CA GLU A 92 -26.12 5.21 -6.53
C GLU A 92 -26.30 5.79 -7.93
N ARG A 93 -25.98 7.08 -8.11
CA ARG A 93 -26.03 7.75 -9.42
C ARG A 93 -25.14 7.06 -10.46
N ASP A 94 -23.98 6.60 -10.03
CA ASP A 94 -22.99 5.95 -10.90
C ASP A 94 -23.26 4.43 -11.05
N GLY A 95 -24.30 3.90 -10.39
CA GLY A 95 -24.67 2.48 -10.43
C GLY A 95 -23.65 1.55 -9.75
N VAL A 96 -22.79 2.10 -8.88
CA VAL A 96 -21.70 1.38 -8.20
C VAL A 96 -22.20 0.83 -6.86
N LYS A 97 -22.14 -0.50 -6.68
CA LYS A 97 -22.38 -1.13 -5.38
C LYS A 97 -21.08 -1.16 -4.56
N VAL A 98 -21.03 -0.38 -3.48
CA VAL A 98 -19.86 -0.34 -2.58
C VAL A 98 -19.76 -1.66 -1.79
N PRO A 99 -18.60 -2.35 -1.80
CA PRO A 99 -18.40 -3.59 -1.05
C PRO A 99 -18.37 -3.33 0.46
N THR A 100 -18.98 -4.22 1.24
CA THR A 100 -19.07 -4.09 2.71
C THR A 100 -18.39 -5.22 3.46
N THR A 101 -18.07 -6.30 2.76
CA THR A 101 -17.36 -7.46 3.31
C THR A 101 -15.98 -7.57 2.68
N LEU A 102 -15.05 -8.24 3.37
CA LEU A 102 -13.70 -8.49 2.84
C LEU A 102 -13.76 -9.30 1.54
N ALA A 103 -14.66 -10.28 1.45
CA ALA A 103 -14.83 -11.10 0.26
C ALA A 103 -15.31 -10.28 -0.95
N GLU A 104 -16.26 -9.35 -0.73
CA GLU A 104 -16.71 -8.42 -1.78
C GLU A 104 -15.62 -7.41 -2.19
N TYR A 105 -14.77 -7.00 -1.24
CA TYR A 105 -13.68 -6.07 -1.53
C TYR A 105 -12.54 -6.74 -2.31
N CYS A 106 -12.22 -8.00 -2.00
CA CYS A 106 -11.10 -8.75 -2.58
C CYS A 106 -11.49 -9.65 -3.76
N VAL A 107 -12.52 -9.30 -4.53
CA VAL A 107 -12.91 -10.09 -5.70
C VAL A 107 -11.78 -10.04 -6.74
N ARG A 108 -11.24 -11.21 -7.09
CA ARG A 108 -10.29 -11.32 -8.20
C ARG A 108 -11.04 -11.05 -9.49
N THR A 109 -10.64 -10.02 -10.23
CA THR A 109 -11.09 -9.85 -11.61
C THR A 109 -10.59 -11.05 -12.41
N ARG A 110 -11.51 -11.91 -12.87
CA ARG A 110 -11.18 -12.90 -13.91
C ARG A 110 -10.74 -12.12 -15.14
N ALA A 111 -9.56 -12.43 -15.67
CA ALA A 111 -9.16 -11.93 -16.97
C ALA A 111 -10.20 -12.36 -18.01
N PRO A 112 -10.50 -11.54 -19.03
CA PRO A 112 -11.25 -11.99 -20.19
C PRO A 112 -10.58 -13.25 -20.77
N PRO A 113 -11.35 -14.23 -21.27
CA PRO A 113 -10.74 -15.35 -21.99
C PRO A 113 -9.91 -14.78 -23.16
N PRO A 114 -8.72 -15.35 -23.44
CA PRO A 114 -7.92 -14.93 -24.59
C PRO A 114 -8.75 -15.08 -25.87
N ASP A 115 -8.78 -14.02 -26.68
CA ASP A 115 -9.39 -14.02 -28.01
C ASP A 115 -8.65 -15.03 -28.90
N GLU A 116 -9.38 -15.98 -29.50
CA GLU A 116 -8.84 -16.94 -30.46
C GLU A 116 -8.48 -16.20 -31.77
N GLY A 117 -7.35 -15.49 -31.79
CA GLY A 117 -7.01 -14.69 -32.96
C GLY A 117 -5.69 -13.92 -32.99
N SER A 118 -4.73 -14.19 -32.12
CA SER A 118 -3.41 -13.51 -32.19
C SER A 118 -2.29 -14.41 -31.71
N ASP A 119 -1.90 -15.32 -32.58
CA ASP A 119 -0.75 -16.19 -32.46
C ASP A 119 0.54 -15.41 -32.82
N LEU A 120 1.06 -14.57 -31.91
CA LEU A 120 2.44 -14.06 -31.97
C LEU A 120 2.97 -13.64 -30.57
N PHE A 121 3.80 -14.52 -30.01
CA PHE A 121 4.92 -14.26 -29.10
C PHE A 121 4.65 -13.51 -27.79
N TYR A 122 4.30 -14.23 -26.71
CA TYR A 122 4.83 -14.00 -25.36
C TYR A 122 4.48 -15.21 -24.46
N ASP A 123 5.13 -16.34 -24.72
CA ASP A 123 5.04 -17.54 -23.88
C ASP A 123 6.44 -17.92 -23.42
N TYR A 124 6.96 -17.29 -22.36
CA TYR A 124 8.14 -17.87 -21.70
C TYR A 124 8.44 -17.51 -20.24
N TYR A 125 7.59 -16.87 -19.42
CA TYR A 125 7.92 -16.78 -17.98
C TYR A 125 6.69 -16.82 -17.08
N TYR A 126 6.78 -17.69 -16.06
CA TYR A 126 5.84 -18.04 -14.99
C TYR A 126 4.92 -19.25 -15.26
N GLU A 127 5.53 -20.42 -15.41
CA GLU A 127 4.93 -21.64 -14.85
C GLU A 127 5.01 -21.52 -13.31
N ASP A 128 3.85 -21.60 -12.66
CA ASP A 128 3.71 -21.92 -11.24
C ASP A 128 4.31 -23.32 -11.03
N ASP A 129 5.48 -23.42 -10.40
CA ASP A 129 5.91 -24.66 -9.76
C ASP A 129 5.24 -24.73 -8.39
N ASP A 130 4.07 -25.37 -8.37
CA ASP A 130 3.49 -26.01 -7.20
C ASP A 130 4.48 -27.03 -6.63
N VAL A 131 5.29 -26.64 -5.64
CA VAL A 131 6.03 -27.59 -4.79
C VAL A 131 5.22 -27.82 -3.51
N GLU A 132 4.19 -28.66 -3.60
CA GLU A 132 3.71 -29.41 -2.43
C GLU A 132 4.49 -30.72 -2.29
N GLY A 133 5.14 -30.89 -1.14
CA GLY A 133 5.33 -32.19 -0.48
C GLY A 133 6.73 -32.81 -0.56
N GLY A 134 7.41 -32.91 0.58
CA GLY A 134 8.58 -33.78 0.74
C GLY A 134 9.45 -33.41 1.94
N ASP A 135 9.16 -34.03 3.07
CA ASP A 135 10.06 -34.31 4.18
C ASP A 135 11.54 -34.52 3.79
N GLY A 136 12.45 -33.78 4.44
CA GLY A 136 13.88 -33.87 4.18
C GLY A 136 14.72 -33.14 5.22
N ASP A 137 14.82 -33.74 6.40
CA ASP A 137 15.91 -33.67 7.38
C ASP A 137 17.08 -32.71 7.03
N CYS A 138 17.13 -31.54 7.66
CA CYS A 138 18.31 -30.68 7.61
C CYS A 138 19.33 -31.18 8.64
N CYS A 139 20.14 -32.14 8.21
CA CYS A 139 21.32 -32.62 8.92
C CYS A 139 22.22 -31.41 9.27
N TYR A 140 22.46 -31.19 10.55
CA TYR A 140 23.55 -30.34 11.01
C TYR A 140 24.85 -31.09 10.73
N ASP A 141 25.63 -30.68 9.72
CA ASP A 141 27.02 -31.12 9.61
C ASP A 141 27.86 -30.34 10.64
N GLU A 142 27.97 -30.93 11.83
CA GLU A 142 29.16 -30.84 12.68
C GLU A 142 30.30 -31.59 11.99
N ASP A 143 31.35 -30.90 11.54
CA ASP A 143 32.76 -31.15 11.93
C ASP A 143 33.72 -30.30 11.07
N ASP A 144 34.49 -29.41 11.70
CA ASP A 144 35.83 -29.05 11.21
C ASP A 144 36.79 -29.14 12.39
N SER A 145 37.13 -30.39 12.72
CA SER A 145 38.20 -30.76 13.64
C SER A 145 39.48 -31.00 12.85
N GLY A 146 40.51 -30.16 13.06
CA GLY A 146 41.80 -30.27 12.36
C GLY A 146 42.96 -29.58 13.08
N ASN A 147 43.32 -30.12 14.25
CA ASN A 147 44.53 -29.94 15.06
C ASN A 147 45.86 -29.85 14.27
N GLU A 148 46.85 -29.09 14.75
CA GLU A 148 48.21 -29.60 15.04
C GLU A 148 49.15 -28.57 15.71
N GLU A 149 49.95 -29.09 16.62
CA GLU A 149 50.86 -28.46 17.59
C GLU A 149 52.14 -27.87 16.98
N SER A 150 52.68 -26.81 17.61
CA SER A 150 54.10 -26.64 18.01
C SER A 150 54.30 -25.37 18.83
#